data_AF-A0A7W7YF23-F1
#
_entry.id   AF-A0A7W7YF23-F1
#
_cell.length_a   1.000
_cell.length_b   1.000
_cell.length_c   1.000
_cell.angle_alpha   90.00
_cell.angle_beta   90.00
_cell.angle_gamma   90.00
#
_symmetry.space_group_name_H-M   'P 1'
#
loop_
_entity.id
_entity.type
_entity.pdbx_description
1 polymer ?
#
loop_
_entity_poly.entity_id
_entity_poly.type
_entity_poly.pdbx_seq_one_letter_code
_entity_poly.pdbx_strand_id
1 'polypeptide(L)'
;MHEFRLGELESAFVEESRKRAEAILTLKDDRLLVVVGPCSIHDTKSALEYGQHIVQAREKYGKDLEIVMRVYFEKPRTTVGWKGFINDPHLDGSFDINAGLRGARDLLIKLTKRGIPAGTEFLDVITPQYIADVVAWGAIGARTTESQVHRQLASGLSMPVGFKNGTDGGIQVALDAIEAAKGQHCFLSVTKDGVAAIVNTKGNNACHVILRGGKGGTNFDAASIKTVADQLTARGLPASVMVDCSHGNSLKDYRKQPIASASLAEQISGGSKAITGVMIESHLVEGRQDTKPGQPLTYGQSITDACVSWATTEAMLEELASAVRERRSRK
;
A
#
# COMPACT_ATOMS: atom_id res chain seq x y z
N MET A 1 -9.78 13.10 -16.66
CA MET A 1 -8.39 12.81 -17.09
C MET A 1 -7.72 13.99 -17.82
N HIS A 2 -8.43 14.76 -18.65
CA HIS A 2 -7.80 15.80 -19.48
C HIS A 2 -7.29 17.04 -18.74
N GLU A 3 -7.86 17.36 -17.56
CA GLU A 3 -7.47 18.50 -16.71
C GLU A 3 -6.10 18.28 -16.05
N PHE A 4 -5.86 17.07 -15.54
CA PHE A 4 -4.63 16.67 -14.85
C PHE A 4 -3.95 15.55 -15.63
N ARG A 5 -3.12 15.92 -16.60
CA ARG A 5 -2.46 14.94 -17.49
C ARG A 5 -1.16 14.42 -16.90
N LEU A 6 -0.95 13.11 -17.07
CA LEU A 6 0.35 12.50 -16.85
C LEU A 6 1.19 12.71 -18.11
N GLY A 7 2.35 13.34 -17.99
CA GLY A 7 3.27 13.49 -19.10
C GLY A 7 4.01 12.18 -19.40
N GLU A 8 4.76 12.15 -20.50
CA GLU A 8 5.48 10.94 -20.93
C GLU A 8 6.55 10.52 -19.92
N LEU A 9 7.29 11.49 -19.36
CA LEU A 9 8.32 11.24 -18.35
C LEU A 9 7.71 10.67 -17.07
N GLU A 10 6.60 11.24 -16.59
CA GLU A 10 5.92 10.75 -15.40
C GLU A 10 5.28 9.38 -15.64
N SER A 11 4.75 9.12 -16.84
CA SER A 11 4.22 7.81 -17.23
C SER A 11 5.33 6.74 -17.24
N ALA A 12 6.48 7.06 -17.84
CA ALA A 12 7.63 6.15 -17.85
C ALA A 12 8.13 5.86 -16.44
N PHE A 13 8.18 6.87 -15.57
CA PHE A 13 8.55 6.70 -14.16
C PHE A 13 7.59 5.76 -13.41
N VAL A 14 6.27 5.92 -13.61
CA VAL A 14 5.27 5.04 -12.99
C VAL A 14 5.42 3.60 -13.51
N GLU A 15 5.60 3.41 -14.81
CA GLU A 15 5.81 2.10 -15.42
C GLU A 15 7.08 1.42 -14.89
N GLU A 16 8.19 2.17 -14.79
CA GLU A 16 9.44 1.65 -14.25
C GLU A 16 9.30 1.28 -12.77
N SER A 17 8.57 2.10 -11.99
CA SER A 17 8.29 1.80 -10.57
C SER A 17 7.46 0.54 -10.41
N ARG A 18 6.47 0.29 -11.29
CA ARG A 18 5.70 -0.95 -11.32
C ARG A 18 6.60 -2.16 -11.62
N LYS A 19 7.49 -2.05 -12.62
CA LYS A 19 8.45 -3.10 -12.98
C LYS A 19 9.40 -3.42 -11.83
N ARG A 20 9.91 -2.40 -11.11
CA ARG A 20 10.76 -2.59 -9.92
C ARG A 20 10.03 -3.31 -8.80
N ALA A 21 8.80 -2.89 -8.49
CA ALA A 21 7.98 -3.57 -7.49
C ALA A 21 7.67 -5.03 -7.89
N GLU A 22 7.30 -5.27 -9.16
CA GLU A 22 7.06 -6.62 -9.68
C GLU A 22 8.31 -7.50 -9.63
N ALA A 23 9.49 -6.96 -9.97
CA ALA A 23 10.75 -7.71 -9.91
C ALA A 23 11.07 -8.19 -8.50
N ILE A 24 10.83 -7.36 -7.48
CA ILE A 24 10.99 -7.74 -6.07
C ILE A 24 9.97 -8.82 -5.68
N LEU A 25 8.70 -8.61 -6.01
CA LEU A 25 7.61 -9.53 -5.66
C LEU A 25 7.70 -10.88 -6.39
N THR A 26 8.38 -10.92 -7.53
CA THR A 26 8.66 -12.15 -8.29
C THR A 26 10.06 -12.73 -8.02
N LEU A 27 10.75 -12.22 -6.99
CA LEU A 27 12.06 -12.69 -6.52
C LEU A 27 13.20 -12.53 -7.55
N LYS A 28 13.05 -11.61 -8.50
CA LYS A 28 14.06 -11.26 -9.53
C LYS A 28 14.96 -10.10 -9.11
N ASP A 29 14.55 -9.32 -8.11
CA ASP A 29 15.33 -8.27 -7.46
C ASP A 29 15.37 -8.58 -5.96
N ASP A 30 16.55 -8.45 -5.35
CA ASP A 30 16.78 -8.76 -3.93
C ASP A 30 16.73 -7.51 -3.03
N ARG A 31 16.20 -6.39 -3.52
CA ARG A 31 15.75 -5.27 -2.69
C ARG A 31 14.48 -5.62 -1.91
N LEU A 32 14.12 -4.78 -0.96
CA LEU A 32 12.87 -4.88 -0.19
C LEU A 32 11.88 -3.81 -0.67
N LEU A 33 10.64 -4.19 -0.98
CA LEU A 33 9.56 -3.25 -1.27
C LEU A 33 9.03 -2.64 0.03
N VAL A 34 9.10 -1.33 0.19
CA VAL A 34 8.64 -0.65 1.41
C VAL A 34 7.48 0.28 1.08
N VAL A 35 6.26 -0.07 1.48
CA VAL A 35 5.07 0.77 1.34
C VAL A 35 4.86 1.57 2.62
N VAL A 36 5.25 2.84 2.62
CA VAL A 36 5.32 3.65 3.84
C VAL A 36 4.68 5.03 3.66
N GLY A 37 3.91 5.46 4.64
CA GLY A 37 3.29 6.78 4.63
C GLY A 37 2.00 6.86 5.45
N PRO A 38 1.25 7.96 5.33
CA PRO A 38 0.08 8.21 6.16
C PRO A 38 -0.95 7.09 6.08
N CYS A 39 -1.58 6.80 7.23
CA CYS A 39 -2.71 5.87 7.29
C CYS A 39 -3.81 6.25 6.28
N SER A 40 -4.08 7.55 6.14
CA SER A 40 -4.92 8.17 5.12
C SER A 40 -4.42 9.58 4.81
N ILE A 41 -4.63 10.04 3.58
CA ILE A 41 -4.36 11.43 3.17
C ILE A 41 -5.59 12.27 3.47
N HIS A 42 -5.45 13.34 4.26
CA HIS A 42 -6.52 14.30 4.53
C HIS A 42 -6.12 15.75 4.20
N ASP A 43 -4.81 16.04 4.17
CA ASP A 43 -4.25 17.33 3.79
C ASP A 43 -3.15 17.12 2.73
N THR A 44 -3.34 17.74 1.56
CA THR A 44 -2.41 17.60 0.43
C THR A 44 -1.07 18.30 0.67
N LYS A 45 -1.04 19.33 1.53
CA LYS A 45 0.20 20.07 1.84
C LYS A 45 1.15 19.22 2.66
N SER A 46 0.68 18.67 3.78
CA SER A 46 1.47 17.76 4.60
C SER A 46 1.84 16.48 3.86
N ALA A 47 0.99 15.99 2.94
CA ALA A 47 1.35 14.86 2.08
C ALA A 47 2.53 15.18 1.14
N LEU A 48 2.59 16.38 0.57
CA LEU A 48 3.71 16.81 -0.28
C LEU A 48 4.99 17.03 0.52
N GLU A 49 4.89 17.53 1.74
CA GLU A 49 6.03 17.67 2.66
C GLU A 49 6.56 16.30 3.11
N TYR A 50 5.68 15.38 3.49
CA TYR A 50 6.05 13.99 3.73
C TYR A 50 6.70 13.36 2.50
N GLY A 51 6.21 13.69 1.30
CA GLY A 51 6.84 13.27 0.04
C GLY A 51 8.30 13.72 -0.09
N GLN A 52 8.66 14.91 0.39
CA GLN A 52 10.05 15.39 0.36
C GLN A 52 10.98 14.51 1.20
N HIS A 53 10.49 14.06 2.35
CA HIS A 53 11.20 13.09 3.18
C HIS A 53 11.37 11.72 2.48
N ILE A 54 10.35 11.28 1.73
CA ILE A 54 10.45 10.06 0.91
C ILE A 54 11.49 10.20 -0.20
N VAL A 55 11.63 11.36 -0.84
CA VAL A 55 12.69 11.61 -1.83
C VAL A 55 14.07 11.38 -1.21
N GLN A 56 14.34 11.99 -0.06
CA GLN A 56 15.61 11.85 0.67
C GLN A 56 15.87 10.38 1.06
N ALA A 57 14.85 9.68 1.54
CA ALA A 57 14.96 8.27 1.89
C ALA A 57 15.23 7.38 0.66
N ARG A 58 14.61 7.66 -0.49
CA ARG A 58 14.88 6.94 -1.76
C ARG A 58 16.31 7.17 -2.24
N GLU A 59 16.82 8.39 -2.13
CA GLU A 59 18.23 8.70 -2.45
C GLU A 59 19.20 7.94 -1.54
N LYS A 60 18.92 7.91 -0.23
CA LYS A 60 19.79 7.27 0.77
C LYS A 60 19.76 5.74 0.71
N TYR A 61 18.57 5.15 0.55
CA TYR A 61 18.35 3.70 0.71
C TYR A 61 17.99 2.95 -0.57
N GLY A 62 17.91 3.63 -1.73
CA GLY A 62 17.37 3.06 -2.97
C GLY A 62 18.09 1.82 -3.53
N LYS A 63 19.35 1.60 -3.12
CA LYS A 63 20.13 0.39 -3.45
C LYS A 63 19.63 -0.86 -2.73
N ASP A 64 18.97 -0.69 -1.59
CA ASP A 64 18.52 -1.76 -0.70
C ASP A 64 16.98 -1.83 -0.66
N LEU A 65 16.30 -0.69 -0.80
CA LEU A 65 14.86 -0.54 -0.65
C LEU A 65 14.22 0.07 -1.91
N GLU A 66 13.10 -0.49 -2.36
CA GLU A 66 12.18 0.20 -3.27
C GLU A 66 11.06 0.84 -2.44
N ILE A 67 11.20 2.14 -2.15
CA ILE A 67 10.27 2.85 -1.25
C ILE A 67 9.11 3.45 -2.04
N VAL A 68 7.90 2.95 -1.80
CA VAL A 68 6.65 3.46 -2.37
C VAL A 68 5.90 4.24 -1.29
N MET A 69 5.55 5.50 -1.58
CA MET A 69 4.78 6.31 -0.64
C MET A 69 3.34 5.77 -0.58
N ARG A 70 2.84 5.56 0.64
CA ARG A 70 1.44 5.24 0.88
C ARG A 70 0.57 6.49 0.72
N VAL A 71 -0.29 6.52 -0.30
CA VAL A 71 -1.17 7.65 -0.65
C VAL A 71 -2.63 7.17 -0.70
N TYR A 72 -3.20 6.90 0.47
CA TYR A 72 -4.53 6.27 0.59
C TYR A 72 -5.62 7.34 0.72
N PHE A 73 -6.51 7.39 -0.27
CA PHE A 73 -7.62 8.36 -0.30
C PHE A 73 -8.96 7.80 0.19
N GLU A 74 -9.03 6.50 0.42
CA GLU A 74 -10.23 5.77 0.79
C GLU A 74 -9.99 5.03 2.11
N LYS A 75 -10.99 5.01 2.99
CA LYS A 75 -10.90 4.28 4.27
C LYS A 75 -12.15 3.45 4.52
N PRO A 76 -12.01 2.11 4.63
CA PRO A 76 -13.15 1.24 4.91
C PRO A 76 -13.62 1.44 6.36
N ARG A 77 -14.89 1.82 6.52
CA ARG A 77 -15.53 2.00 7.84
C ARG A 77 -16.50 0.85 8.11
N THR A 78 -16.51 0.36 9.35
CA THR A 78 -17.46 -0.70 9.80
C THR A 78 -18.80 -0.12 10.25
N THR A 79 -18.82 1.12 10.71
CA THR A 79 -20.03 1.82 11.17
C THR A 79 -20.17 3.17 10.46
N VAL A 80 -19.82 4.28 11.12
CA VAL A 80 -19.92 5.64 10.60
C VAL A 80 -18.58 6.35 10.78
N GLY A 81 -18.30 7.28 9.87
CA GLY A 81 -17.24 8.27 9.96
C GLY A 81 -16.61 8.57 8.61
N TRP A 82 -15.60 9.44 8.62
CA TRP A 82 -14.94 9.90 7.41
C TRP A 82 -14.46 8.74 6.54
N LYS A 83 -14.88 8.76 5.26
CA LYS A 83 -14.65 7.70 4.26
C LYS A 83 -13.38 7.92 3.44
N GLY A 84 -12.71 9.05 3.63
CA GLY A 84 -11.49 9.40 2.91
C GLY A 84 -11.62 10.68 2.08
N PHE A 85 -10.48 11.19 1.62
CA PHE A 85 -10.36 12.50 0.98
C PHE A 85 -11.10 12.60 -0.35
N ILE A 86 -11.18 11.50 -1.12
CA ILE A 86 -12.01 11.52 -2.33
C ILE A 86 -13.47 11.73 -1.98
N ASN A 87 -13.96 11.15 -0.88
CA ASN A 87 -15.38 11.21 -0.55
C ASN A 87 -15.78 12.52 0.13
N ASP A 88 -14.93 13.05 1.00
CA ASP A 88 -15.20 14.26 1.80
C ASP A 88 -13.89 15.03 2.03
N PRO A 89 -13.41 15.80 1.03
CA PRO A 89 -12.10 16.47 1.09
C PRO A 89 -12.05 17.64 2.08
N HIS A 90 -13.22 18.15 2.51
CA HIS A 90 -13.34 19.31 3.39
C HIS A 90 -13.49 18.92 4.87
N LEU A 91 -13.65 17.63 5.18
CA LEU A 91 -13.85 17.09 6.53
C LEU A 91 -15.09 17.68 7.23
N ASP A 92 -16.10 18.07 6.46
CA ASP A 92 -17.32 18.74 6.93
C ASP A 92 -18.60 17.96 6.60
N GLY A 93 -18.47 16.81 5.92
CA GLY A 93 -19.62 16.00 5.51
C GLY A 93 -20.38 16.56 4.29
N SER A 94 -19.80 17.50 3.55
CA SER A 94 -20.37 18.03 2.29
C SER A 94 -20.40 17.00 1.16
N PHE A 95 -19.52 16.00 1.23
CA PHE A 95 -19.33 14.97 0.21
C PHE A 95 -19.01 15.52 -1.19
N ASP A 96 -18.18 16.57 -1.29
CA ASP A 96 -17.71 17.09 -2.58
C ASP A 96 -16.71 16.14 -3.27
N ILE A 97 -17.25 15.06 -3.83
CA ILE A 97 -16.48 14.01 -4.50
C ILE A 97 -15.72 14.55 -5.72
N ASN A 98 -16.27 15.54 -6.42
CA ASN A 98 -15.62 16.12 -7.59
C ASN A 98 -14.37 16.91 -7.18
N ALA A 99 -14.43 17.70 -6.11
CA ALA A 99 -13.24 18.33 -5.55
C ALA A 99 -12.24 17.28 -5.02
N GLY A 100 -12.72 16.24 -4.35
CA GLY A 100 -11.89 15.15 -3.82
C GLY A 100 -11.12 14.41 -4.92
N LEU A 101 -11.78 14.05 -6.03
CA LEU A 101 -11.15 13.41 -7.19
C LEU A 101 -10.08 14.30 -7.83
N ARG A 102 -10.36 15.61 -8.01
CA ARG A 102 -9.38 16.56 -8.55
C ARG A 102 -8.16 16.68 -7.63
N GLY A 103 -8.38 16.87 -6.33
CA GLY A 103 -7.30 16.99 -5.35
C GLY A 103 -6.46 15.73 -5.23
N ALA A 104 -7.09 14.55 -5.24
CA ALA A 104 -6.38 13.27 -5.19
C ALA A 104 -5.48 13.08 -6.41
N ARG A 105 -6.02 13.35 -7.62
CA ARG A 105 -5.27 13.22 -8.86
C ARG A 105 -4.13 14.23 -8.96
N ASP A 106 -4.39 15.50 -8.61
CA ASP A 106 -3.36 16.55 -8.57
C ASP A 106 -2.22 16.19 -7.61
N LEU A 107 -2.53 15.70 -6.41
CA LEU A 107 -1.54 15.25 -5.45
C LEU A 107 -0.68 14.11 -6.02
N LEU A 108 -1.31 13.07 -6.58
CA LEU A 108 -0.58 11.94 -7.17
C LEU A 108 0.37 12.41 -8.27
N ILE A 109 -0.07 13.28 -9.19
CA ILE A 109 0.80 13.81 -10.26
C ILE A 109 1.94 14.63 -9.68
N LYS A 110 1.70 15.47 -8.66
CA LYS A 110 2.76 16.26 -8.01
C LYS A 110 3.79 15.38 -7.32
N LEU A 111 3.37 14.28 -6.70
CA LEU A 111 4.28 13.29 -6.11
C LEU A 111 5.10 12.58 -7.20
N THR A 112 4.46 12.13 -8.28
CA THR A 112 5.13 11.49 -9.41
C THR A 112 6.17 12.42 -10.05
N LYS A 113 5.85 13.71 -10.23
CA LYS A 113 6.79 14.74 -10.72
C LYS A 113 8.03 14.93 -9.84
N ARG A 114 7.94 14.56 -8.56
CA ARG A 114 9.05 14.59 -7.61
C ARG A 114 9.80 13.26 -7.53
N GLY A 115 9.51 12.31 -8.43
CA GLY A 115 10.14 10.99 -8.43
C GLY A 115 9.68 10.08 -7.29
N ILE A 116 8.45 10.28 -6.79
CA ILE A 116 7.87 9.50 -5.70
C ILE A 116 6.82 8.55 -6.28
N PRO A 117 7.00 7.22 -6.22
CA PRO A 117 5.96 6.29 -6.61
C PRO A 117 4.89 6.20 -5.52
N ALA A 118 3.63 6.24 -5.92
CA ALA A 118 2.49 6.14 -5.01
C ALA A 118 1.89 4.73 -4.97
N GLY A 119 1.57 4.27 -3.77
CA GLY A 119 0.78 3.07 -3.52
C GLY A 119 -0.55 3.43 -2.86
N THR A 120 -1.65 2.83 -3.31
CA THR A 120 -2.99 3.08 -2.75
C THR A 120 -3.73 1.78 -2.44
N GLU A 121 -4.72 1.86 -1.55
CA GLU A 121 -5.79 0.86 -1.46
C GLU A 121 -6.87 1.19 -2.48
N PHE A 122 -7.37 0.16 -3.16
CA PHE A 122 -8.52 0.26 -4.07
C PHE A 122 -9.73 -0.35 -3.37
N LEU A 123 -10.57 0.52 -2.79
CA LEU A 123 -11.78 0.14 -2.08
C LEU A 123 -13.03 0.38 -2.95
N ASP A 124 -13.10 1.52 -3.62
CA ASP A 124 -14.15 1.76 -4.60
C ASP A 124 -13.74 1.20 -5.98
N VAL A 125 -14.73 0.77 -6.77
CA VAL A 125 -14.50 0.11 -8.07
C VAL A 125 -14.64 1.04 -9.26
N ILE A 126 -15.02 2.31 -9.01
CA ILE A 126 -15.16 3.38 -10.00
C ILE A 126 -13.97 4.33 -9.93
N THR A 127 -13.51 4.69 -8.72
CA THR A 127 -12.34 5.56 -8.52
C THR A 127 -11.06 5.13 -9.24
N PRO A 128 -10.77 3.83 -9.50
CA PRO A 128 -9.59 3.44 -10.26
C PRO A 128 -9.50 4.11 -11.64
N GLN A 129 -10.62 4.38 -12.32
CA GLN A 129 -10.60 5.06 -13.63
C GLN A 129 -10.02 6.49 -13.59
N TYR A 130 -9.95 7.09 -12.40
CA TYR A 130 -9.48 8.46 -12.19
C TYR A 130 -8.02 8.56 -11.73
N ILE A 131 -7.47 7.48 -11.15
CA ILE A 131 -6.15 7.53 -10.49
C ILE A 131 -5.23 6.35 -10.82
N ALA A 132 -5.74 5.23 -11.36
CA ALA A 132 -4.93 4.02 -11.50
C ALA A 132 -3.75 4.20 -12.47
N ASP A 133 -3.82 5.13 -13.43
CA ASP A 133 -2.75 5.45 -14.37
C ASP A 133 -1.48 5.97 -13.68
N VAL A 134 -1.60 6.62 -12.51
CA VAL A 134 -0.48 7.23 -11.77
C VAL A 134 -0.02 6.40 -10.55
N VAL A 135 -0.68 5.28 -10.27
CA VAL A 135 -0.37 4.41 -9.12
C VAL A 135 0.64 3.33 -9.52
N ALA A 136 1.67 3.14 -8.68
CA ALA A 136 2.74 2.16 -8.90
C ALA A 136 2.50 0.81 -8.19
N TRP A 137 1.65 0.77 -7.16
CA TRP A 137 1.33 -0.43 -6.39
C TRP A 137 -0.07 -0.33 -5.76
N GLY A 138 -0.83 -1.42 -5.70
CA GLY A 138 -2.18 -1.45 -5.15
C GLY A 138 -2.33 -2.38 -3.95
N ALA A 139 -3.31 -2.10 -3.09
CA ALA A 139 -3.77 -3.02 -2.06
C ALA A 139 -5.27 -3.29 -2.17
N ILE A 140 -5.68 -4.52 -1.88
CA ILE A 140 -7.06 -4.87 -1.52
C ILE A 140 -7.12 -5.13 -0.02
N GLY A 141 -8.01 -4.40 0.66
CA GLY A 141 -8.15 -4.43 2.11
C GLY A 141 -8.68 -5.75 2.66
N ALA A 142 -8.41 -6.02 3.94
CA ALA A 142 -8.79 -7.28 4.60
C ALA A 142 -10.31 -7.57 4.60
N ARG A 143 -11.14 -6.55 4.43
CA ARG A 143 -12.62 -6.68 4.36
C ARG A 143 -13.14 -6.91 2.94
N THR A 144 -12.30 -6.70 1.92
CA THR A 144 -12.67 -6.81 0.51
C THR A 144 -11.84 -7.85 -0.23
N THR A 145 -10.82 -8.45 0.39
CA THR A 145 -10.06 -9.59 -0.17
C THR A 145 -10.96 -10.75 -0.62
N GLU A 146 -12.03 -11.04 0.12
CA GLU A 146 -12.99 -12.11 -0.22
C GLU A 146 -14.04 -11.66 -1.26
N SER A 147 -14.11 -10.37 -1.58
CA SER A 147 -15.09 -9.82 -2.52
C SER A 147 -14.70 -10.17 -3.96
N GLN A 148 -15.61 -10.85 -4.66
CA GLN A 148 -15.42 -11.19 -6.08
C GLN A 148 -15.20 -9.96 -6.97
N VAL A 149 -15.90 -8.86 -6.68
CA VAL A 149 -15.77 -7.61 -7.46
C VAL A 149 -14.36 -7.03 -7.33
N HIS A 150 -13.73 -7.14 -6.15
CA HIS A 150 -12.37 -6.66 -5.94
C HIS A 150 -11.31 -7.58 -6.55
N ARG A 151 -11.56 -8.90 -6.55
CA ARG A 151 -10.71 -9.87 -7.27
C ARG A 151 -10.75 -9.63 -8.78
N GLN A 152 -11.94 -9.34 -9.32
CA GLN A 152 -12.14 -8.93 -10.72
C GLN A 152 -11.43 -7.61 -11.03
N LEU A 153 -11.58 -6.59 -10.18
CA LEU A 153 -10.85 -5.33 -10.32
C LEU A 153 -9.33 -5.58 -10.36
N ALA A 154 -8.78 -6.30 -9.39
CA ALA A 154 -7.35 -6.59 -9.29
C ALA A 154 -6.80 -7.31 -10.54
N SER A 155 -7.61 -8.18 -11.17
CA SER A 155 -7.24 -8.86 -12.42
C SER A 155 -7.03 -7.92 -13.61
N GLY A 156 -7.62 -6.72 -13.58
CA GLY A 156 -7.51 -5.69 -14.61
C GLY A 156 -6.58 -4.53 -14.27
N LEU A 157 -6.08 -4.46 -13.04
CA LEU A 157 -5.17 -3.42 -12.60
C LEU A 157 -3.78 -3.59 -13.23
N SER A 158 -3.18 -2.46 -13.65
CA SER A 158 -1.92 -2.44 -14.42
C SER A 158 -0.66 -2.39 -13.54
N MET A 159 -0.78 -2.69 -12.25
CA MET A 159 0.29 -2.68 -11.26
C MET A 159 0.23 -3.93 -10.37
N PRO A 160 1.30 -4.23 -9.62
CA PRO A 160 1.25 -5.25 -8.58
C PRO A 160 0.18 -4.94 -7.52
N VAL A 161 -0.51 -5.97 -7.03
CA VAL A 161 -1.61 -5.81 -6.06
C VAL A 161 -1.43 -6.75 -4.87
N GLY A 162 -1.35 -6.20 -3.66
CA GLY A 162 -1.29 -6.98 -2.43
C GLY A 162 -2.68 -7.24 -1.84
N PHE A 163 -2.98 -8.51 -1.54
CA PHE A 163 -4.19 -8.92 -0.84
C PHE A 163 -3.91 -9.14 0.65
N LYS A 164 -4.61 -8.40 1.51
CA LYS A 164 -4.50 -8.59 2.96
C LYS A 164 -5.17 -9.90 3.41
N ASN A 165 -4.56 -10.59 4.37
CA ASN A 165 -5.25 -11.68 5.08
C ASN A 165 -6.54 -11.19 5.76
N GLY A 166 -7.46 -12.11 6.03
CA GLY A 166 -8.75 -11.83 6.66
C GLY A 166 -8.59 -11.18 8.05
N THR A 167 -9.61 -10.45 8.50
CA THR A 167 -9.55 -9.73 9.79
C THR A 167 -9.43 -10.65 11.03
N ASP A 168 -9.79 -11.92 10.87
CA ASP A 168 -9.60 -13.00 11.83
C ASP A 168 -8.17 -13.55 11.86
N GLY A 169 -7.39 -13.32 10.80
CA GLY A 169 -6.04 -13.86 10.59
C GLY A 169 -5.97 -14.89 9.46
N GLY A 170 -7.10 -15.29 8.89
CA GLY A 170 -7.18 -16.33 7.88
C GLY A 170 -6.44 -15.95 6.60
N ILE A 171 -5.48 -16.78 6.19
CA ILE A 171 -4.67 -16.54 4.98
C ILE A 171 -5.32 -17.04 3.70
N GLN A 172 -6.18 -18.06 3.80
CA GLN A 172 -6.79 -18.72 2.65
C GLN A 172 -7.51 -17.73 1.73
N VAL A 173 -8.25 -16.77 2.31
CA VAL A 173 -8.96 -15.74 1.52
C VAL A 173 -8.04 -14.91 0.62
N ALA A 174 -6.79 -14.67 1.06
CA ALA A 174 -5.80 -13.94 0.27
C ALA A 174 -5.17 -14.84 -0.81
N LEU A 175 -4.93 -16.12 -0.51
CA LEU A 175 -4.44 -17.09 -1.49
C LEU A 175 -5.47 -17.28 -2.63
N ASP A 176 -6.74 -17.48 -2.29
CA ASP A 176 -7.83 -17.60 -3.25
C ASP A 176 -7.98 -16.32 -4.09
N ALA A 177 -7.78 -15.15 -3.48
CA ALA A 177 -7.86 -13.88 -4.17
C ALA A 177 -6.73 -13.69 -5.18
N ILE A 178 -5.50 -14.13 -4.87
CA ILE A 178 -4.37 -14.11 -5.79
C ILE A 178 -4.62 -15.04 -6.98
N GLU A 179 -5.07 -16.27 -6.73
CA GLU A 179 -5.41 -17.22 -7.80
C GLU A 179 -6.54 -16.70 -8.67
N ALA A 180 -7.59 -16.12 -8.08
CA ALA A 180 -8.68 -15.51 -8.81
C ALA A 180 -8.19 -14.32 -9.66
N ALA A 181 -7.39 -13.40 -9.10
CA ALA A 181 -6.90 -12.23 -9.81
C ALA A 181 -5.95 -12.58 -10.95
N LYS A 182 -5.26 -13.72 -10.87
CA LYS A 182 -4.42 -14.25 -11.95
C LYS A 182 -5.23 -14.71 -13.18
N GLY A 183 -6.48 -15.11 -12.97
CA GLY A 183 -7.40 -15.51 -14.04
C GLY A 183 -7.94 -14.35 -14.87
N GLN A 184 -8.42 -14.64 -16.08
CA GLN A 184 -9.19 -13.70 -16.88
C GLN A 184 -10.61 -13.56 -16.34
N HIS A 185 -11.14 -12.34 -16.35
CA HIS A 185 -12.52 -12.07 -15.94
C HIS A 185 -13.25 -11.27 -17.00
N CYS A 186 -14.58 -11.44 -17.03
CA CYS A 186 -15.52 -10.62 -17.77
C CYS A 186 -16.58 -10.09 -16.79
N PHE A 187 -16.69 -8.77 -16.64
CA PHE A 187 -17.59 -8.15 -15.66
C PHE A 187 -18.03 -6.74 -16.06
N LEU A 188 -19.03 -6.21 -15.38
CA LEU A 188 -19.53 -4.85 -15.58
C LEU A 188 -18.64 -3.84 -14.83
N SER A 189 -18.21 -2.79 -15.52
CA SER A 189 -17.43 -1.70 -14.94
C SER A 189 -17.80 -0.36 -15.58
N VAL A 190 -17.12 0.71 -15.21
CA VAL A 190 -17.28 2.05 -15.76
C VAL A 190 -16.07 2.37 -16.63
N THR A 191 -16.32 2.93 -17.82
CA THR A 191 -15.26 3.39 -18.75
C THR A 191 -14.70 4.74 -18.33
N LYS A 192 -13.65 5.19 -19.03
CA LYS A 192 -13.06 6.52 -18.83
C LYS A 192 -14.02 7.68 -19.16
N ASP A 193 -15.05 7.41 -19.97
CA ASP A 193 -16.10 8.36 -20.33
C ASP A 193 -17.30 8.35 -19.36
N GLY A 194 -17.22 7.55 -18.28
CA GLY A 194 -18.26 7.48 -17.25
C GLY A 194 -19.47 6.62 -17.61
N VAL A 195 -19.43 5.87 -18.72
CA VAL A 195 -20.49 4.94 -19.13
C VAL A 195 -20.21 3.52 -18.67
N ALA A 196 -21.26 2.78 -18.28
CA ALA A 196 -21.15 1.37 -17.93
C ALA A 196 -20.79 0.52 -19.16
N ALA A 197 -19.90 -0.44 -19.00
CA ALA A 197 -19.45 -1.33 -20.06
C ALA A 197 -19.08 -2.72 -19.54
N ILE A 198 -18.95 -3.67 -20.47
CA ILE A 198 -18.37 -4.99 -20.23
C ILE A 198 -16.86 -4.89 -20.39
N VAL A 199 -16.11 -5.28 -19.35
CA VAL A 199 -14.65 -5.28 -19.35
C VAL A 199 -14.16 -6.72 -19.33
N ASN A 200 -13.18 -7.02 -20.20
CA ASN A 200 -12.43 -8.28 -20.18
C ASN A 200 -11.00 -8.01 -19.72
N THR A 201 -10.55 -8.74 -18.70
CA THR A 201 -9.20 -8.60 -18.15
C THR A 201 -8.31 -9.76 -18.58
N LYS A 202 -6.99 -9.52 -18.58
CA LYS A 202 -5.98 -10.54 -18.93
C LYS A 202 -5.52 -11.36 -17.72
N GLY A 203 -5.96 -10.99 -16.51
CA GLY A 203 -5.40 -11.47 -15.26
C GLY A 203 -4.16 -10.67 -14.84
N ASN A 204 -3.87 -10.70 -13.54
CA ASN A 204 -2.74 -10.02 -12.92
C ASN A 204 -1.81 -11.04 -12.25
N ASN A 205 -0.63 -11.23 -12.83
CA ASN A 205 0.38 -12.17 -12.33
C ASN A 205 1.27 -11.57 -11.22
N ALA A 206 1.12 -10.28 -10.92
CA ALA A 206 1.92 -9.55 -9.95
C ALA A 206 1.18 -9.36 -8.61
N CYS A 207 0.26 -10.26 -8.28
CA CYS A 207 -0.43 -10.27 -6.99
C CYS A 207 0.39 -10.96 -5.90
N HIS A 208 0.29 -10.48 -4.66
CA HIS A 208 1.01 -11.06 -3.52
C HIS A 208 0.20 -10.97 -2.22
N VAL A 209 0.67 -11.66 -1.18
CA VAL A 209 0.03 -11.66 0.15
C VAL A 209 0.53 -10.48 0.98
N ILE A 210 -0.35 -9.90 1.81
CA ILE A 210 -0.02 -8.98 2.90
C ILE A 210 -0.46 -9.59 4.23
N LEU A 211 0.49 -9.89 5.11
CA LEU A 211 0.26 -10.29 6.50
C LEU A 211 0.08 -9.07 7.39
N ARG A 212 -1.06 -8.96 8.08
CA ARG A 212 -1.45 -7.76 8.85
C ARG A 212 -1.98 -8.05 10.26
N GLY A 213 -1.69 -9.25 10.76
CA GLY A 213 -2.24 -9.82 11.98
C GLY A 213 -3.71 -10.21 11.84
N GLY A 214 -4.32 -10.60 12.95
CA GLY A 214 -5.73 -10.99 13.02
C GLY A 214 -6.24 -11.01 14.45
N LYS A 215 -7.46 -11.53 14.66
CA LYS A 215 -8.01 -11.74 16.01
C LYS A 215 -7.17 -12.72 16.83
N GLY A 216 -6.51 -13.67 16.17
CA GLY A 216 -5.60 -14.63 16.79
C GLY A 216 -4.24 -14.08 17.22
N GLY A 217 -3.95 -12.80 16.93
CA GLY A 217 -2.68 -12.15 17.30
C GLY A 217 -1.88 -11.66 16.10
N THR A 218 -0.59 -11.46 16.33
CA THR A 218 0.38 -11.03 15.32
C THR A 218 0.76 -12.20 14.41
N ASN A 219 1.15 -11.93 13.17
CA ASN A 219 1.60 -12.95 12.21
C ASN A 219 2.85 -12.49 11.43
N PHE A 220 3.74 -11.73 12.07
CA PHE A 220 5.03 -11.30 11.53
C PHE A 220 6.21 -12.19 11.97
N ASP A 221 5.96 -13.19 12.82
CA ASP A 221 6.99 -14.12 13.28
C ASP A 221 7.42 -15.08 12.15
N ALA A 222 8.61 -15.66 12.31
CA ALA A 222 9.22 -16.52 11.30
C ALA A 222 8.37 -17.77 10.98
N ALA A 223 7.65 -18.34 11.96
CA ALA A 223 6.83 -19.52 11.73
C ALA A 223 5.57 -19.18 10.89
N SER A 224 4.93 -18.05 11.19
CA SER A 224 3.82 -17.52 10.39
C SER A 224 4.25 -17.26 8.94
N ILE A 225 5.36 -16.55 8.75
CA ILE A 225 5.87 -16.22 7.40
C ILE A 225 6.26 -17.48 6.64
N LYS A 226 6.95 -18.43 7.28
CA LYS A 226 7.33 -19.70 6.65
C LYS A 226 6.11 -20.48 6.19
N THR A 227 5.09 -20.59 7.04
CA THR A 227 3.85 -21.30 6.71
C THR A 227 3.20 -20.75 5.44
N VAL A 228 3.15 -19.43 5.31
CA VAL A 228 2.56 -18.77 4.13
C VAL A 228 3.46 -18.92 2.91
N ALA A 229 4.77 -18.80 3.06
CA ALA A 229 5.73 -19.03 1.98
C ALA A 229 5.65 -20.46 1.43
N ASP A 230 5.52 -21.47 2.29
CA ASP A 230 5.34 -22.87 1.91
C ASP A 230 4.01 -23.06 1.15
N GLN A 231 2.92 -22.43 1.62
CA GLN A 231 1.60 -22.48 0.97
C GLN A 231 1.58 -21.82 -0.41
N LEU A 232 2.30 -20.71 -0.59
CA LEU A 232 2.48 -20.04 -1.89
C LEU A 232 3.26 -20.95 -2.84
N THR A 233 4.36 -21.53 -2.36
CA THR A 233 5.21 -22.45 -3.14
C THR A 233 4.42 -23.68 -3.60
N ALA A 234 3.61 -24.27 -2.72
CA ALA A 234 2.76 -25.42 -3.04
C ALA A 234 1.72 -25.12 -4.14
N ARG A 235 1.40 -23.85 -4.38
CA ARG A 235 0.50 -23.38 -5.44
C ARG A 235 1.23 -22.92 -6.71
N GLY A 236 2.57 -23.08 -6.76
CA GLY A 236 3.38 -22.57 -7.86
C GLY A 236 3.43 -21.04 -7.94
N LEU A 237 3.18 -20.34 -6.83
CA LEU A 237 3.31 -18.89 -6.70
C LEU A 237 4.68 -18.54 -6.10
N PRO A 238 5.23 -17.35 -6.39
CA PRO A 238 6.41 -16.87 -5.70
C PRO A 238 6.19 -16.85 -4.19
N ALA A 239 7.15 -17.34 -3.42
CA ALA A 239 7.18 -17.27 -1.96
C ALA A 239 7.46 -15.83 -1.50
N SER A 240 6.56 -14.92 -1.82
CA SER A 240 6.68 -13.47 -1.66
C SER A 240 5.61 -12.99 -0.69
N VAL A 241 6.07 -12.59 0.49
CA VAL A 241 5.22 -12.14 1.59
C VAL A 241 5.56 -10.69 1.92
N MET A 242 4.55 -9.82 1.84
CA MET A 242 4.61 -8.49 2.43
C MET A 242 4.06 -8.54 3.87
N VAL A 243 4.69 -7.84 4.80
CA VAL A 243 4.22 -7.76 6.19
C VAL A 243 3.87 -6.31 6.57
N ASP A 244 2.62 -6.08 6.96
CA ASP A 244 2.13 -4.83 7.52
C ASP A 244 2.50 -4.76 9.00
N CYS A 245 3.39 -3.84 9.36
CA CYS A 245 3.88 -3.64 10.72
C CYS A 245 2.84 -3.00 11.63
N SER A 246 1.78 -2.39 11.06
CA SER A 246 0.72 -1.68 11.78
C SER A 246 -0.41 -2.64 12.18
N HIS A 247 -1.61 -2.09 12.42
CA HIS A 247 -2.85 -2.84 12.44
C HIS A 247 -2.88 -4.00 13.46
N GLY A 248 -3.17 -5.24 13.02
CA GLY A 248 -3.24 -6.40 13.91
C GLY A 248 -1.85 -6.78 14.42
N ASN A 249 -0.81 -6.58 13.61
CA ASN A 249 0.58 -6.85 13.98
C ASN A 249 1.13 -5.86 15.01
N SER A 250 0.64 -4.63 15.02
CA SER A 250 0.95 -3.67 16.08
C SER A 250 -0.02 -3.73 17.27
N LEU A 251 -1.02 -4.62 17.25
CA LEU A 251 -2.11 -4.65 18.22
C LEU A 251 -2.80 -3.27 18.35
N LYS A 252 -2.87 -2.52 17.24
CA LYS A 252 -3.34 -1.13 17.13
C LYS A 252 -2.56 -0.12 17.98
N ASP A 253 -1.32 -0.45 18.36
CA ASP A 253 -0.42 0.46 19.04
C ASP A 253 0.73 0.84 18.09
N TYR A 254 0.71 2.07 17.57
CA TYR A 254 1.70 2.54 16.58
C TYR A 254 3.15 2.41 17.09
N ARG A 255 3.37 2.45 18.41
CA ARG A 255 4.69 2.31 19.05
C ARG A 255 5.25 0.89 18.93
N LYS A 256 4.42 -0.09 18.52
CA LYS A 256 4.83 -1.48 18.28
C LYS A 256 5.22 -1.74 16.82
N GLN A 257 4.99 -0.81 15.89
CA GLN A 257 5.47 -0.96 14.51
C GLN A 257 6.99 -1.16 14.43
N PRO A 258 7.83 -0.43 15.20
CA PRO A 258 9.28 -0.68 15.23
C PRO A 258 9.65 -2.08 15.70
N ILE A 259 8.89 -2.69 16.63
CA ILE A 259 9.14 -4.06 17.11
C ILE A 259 8.91 -5.06 15.98
N ALA A 260 7.79 -4.93 15.26
CA ALA A 260 7.51 -5.75 14.09
C ALA A 260 8.59 -5.55 13.01
N SER A 261 8.98 -4.31 12.73
CA SER A 261 10.02 -3.99 11.75
C SER A 261 11.39 -4.59 12.11
N ALA A 262 11.82 -4.46 13.36
CA ALA A 262 13.08 -5.03 13.84
C ALA A 262 13.08 -6.56 13.75
N SER A 263 11.97 -7.22 14.09
CA SER A 263 11.83 -8.67 13.93
C SER A 263 11.92 -9.10 12.45
N LEU A 264 11.36 -8.32 11.54
CA LEU A 264 11.48 -8.58 10.09
C LEU A 264 12.90 -8.32 9.59
N ALA A 265 13.56 -7.27 10.08
CA ALA A 265 14.94 -6.97 9.78
C ALA A 265 15.87 -8.11 10.21
N GLU A 266 15.69 -8.66 11.43
CA GLU A 266 16.44 -9.83 11.91
C GLU A 266 16.23 -11.07 11.01
N GLN A 267 14.99 -11.33 10.59
CA GLN A 267 14.71 -12.44 9.68
C GLN A 267 15.35 -12.23 8.30
N ILE A 268 15.29 -11.00 7.76
CA ILE A 268 15.91 -10.64 6.47
C ILE A 268 17.43 -10.80 6.57
N SER A 269 18.07 -10.20 7.58
CA SER A 269 19.52 -10.29 7.79
C SER A 269 19.96 -11.71 8.09
N GLY A 270 19.10 -12.53 8.71
CA GLY A 270 19.26 -13.97 8.91
C GLY A 270 19.19 -14.81 7.62
N GLY A 271 18.85 -14.20 6.48
CA GLY A 271 18.85 -14.86 5.17
C GLY A 271 17.47 -15.07 4.55
N SER A 272 16.39 -14.60 5.18
CA SER A 272 15.04 -14.76 4.63
C SER A 272 14.91 -14.06 3.28
N LYS A 273 14.53 -14.84 2.26
CA LYS A 273 14.14 -14.36 0.93
C LYS A 273 12.64 -14.27 0.75
N ALA A 274 11.86 -14.80 1.70
CA ALA A 274 10.41 -14.82 1.62
C ALA A 274 9.78 -13.45 1.95
N ILE A 275 10.46 -12.64 2.77
CA ILE A 275 10.04 -11.28 3.08
C ILE A 275 10.48 -10.37 1.93
N THR A 276 9.54 -10.06 1.06
CA THR A 276 9.75 -9.25 -0.15
C THR A 276 9.25 -7.82 0.02
N GLY A 277 8.41 -7.57 1.04
CA GLY A 277 8.05 -6.21 1.37
C GLY A 277 7.56 -5.99 2.80
N VAL A 278 7.49 -4.73 3.18
CA VAL A 278 6.91 -4.29 4.45
C VAL A 278 5.97 -3.10 4.21
N MET A 279 4.97 -2.96 5.07
CA MET A 279 4.07 -1.83 5.08
C MET A 279 4.10 -1.12 6.45
N ILE A 280 4.26 0.19 6.44
CA ILE A 280 4.42 1.02 7.65
C ILE A 280 3.46 2.21 7.59
N GLU A 281 2.71 2.44 8.66
CA GLU A 281 1.88 3.64 8.81
C GLU A 281 2.66 4.73 9.54
N SER A 282 3.03 5.76 8.80
CA SER A 282 4.00 6.80 9.17
C SER A 282 3.47 8.18 8.77
N HIS A 283 3.76 9.20 9.56
CA HIS A 283 3.42 10.59 9.24
C HIS A 283 4.52 11.53 9.74
N LEU A 284 4.44 12.81 9.36
CA LEU A 284 5.31 13.86 9.91
C LEU A 284 5.29 13.85 11.45
N VAL A 285 4.10 13.80 12.04
CA VAL A 285 3.86 13.76 13.49
C VAL A 285 3.24 12.42 13.87
N GLU A 286 3.72 11.82 14.94
CA GLU A 286 3.22 10.53 15.44
C GLU A 286 1.82 10.60 16.05
N GLY A 287 1.23 9.43 16.28
CA GLY A 287 -0.08 9.30 16.89
C GLY A 287 -1.22 9.57 15.91
N ARG A 288 -2.36 9.97 16.47
CA ARG A 288 -3.58 10.34 15.74
C ARG A 288 -4.31 11.46 16.47
N GLN A 289 -5.21 12.12 15.75
CA GLN A 289 -6.15 13.08 16.30
C GLN A 289 -7.58 12.77 15.82
N ASP A 290 -8.57 13.27 16.55
CA ASP A 290 -9.98 13.20 16.18
C ASP A 290 -10.40 14.49 15.48
N THR A 291 -11.16 14.37 14.39
CA THR A 291 -11.76 15.53 13.72
C THR A 291 -12.98 16.01 14.51
N LYS A 292 -12.97 17.27 14.96
CA LYS A 292 -14.11 17.91 15.62
C LYS A 292 -14.48 19.21 14.89
N PRO A 293 -15.77 19.48 14.65
CA PRO A 293 -16.19 20.70 13.96
C PRO A 293 -15.61 21.95 14.62
N GLY A 294 -15.03 22.84 13.81
CA GLY A 294 -14.47 24.12 14.25
C GLY A 294 -13.15 24.03 15.03
N GLN A 295 -12.57 22.84 15.23
CA GLN A 295 -11.27 22.70 15.88
C GLN A 295 -10.14 22.57 14.85
N PRO A 296 -9.06 23.37 14.96
CA PRO A 296 -7.92 23.22 14.07
C PRO A 296 -7.24 21.86 14.30
N LEU A 297 -6.82 21.23 13.22
CA LEU A 297 -6.05 19.98 13.27
C LEU A 297 -4.57 20.29 13.43
N THR A 298 -3.87 19.45 14.20
CA THR A 298 -2.41 19.41 14.22
C THR A 298 -1.91 19.08 12.82
N TYR A 299 -1.09 19.97 12.25
CA TYR A 299 -0.52 19.76 10.92
C TYR A 299 0.33 18.50 10.88
N GLY A 300 0.15 17.69 9.83
CA GLY A 300 0.98 16.50 9.63
C GLY A 300 0.74 15.36 10.63
N GLN A 301 -0.42 15.30 11.29
CA GLN A 301 -0.82 14.19 12.17
C GLN A 301 -2.07 13.48 11.63
N SER A 302 -2.07 12.14 11.66
CA SER A 302 -3.16 11.30 11.13
C SER A 302 -4.51 11.60 11.80
N ILE A 303 -5.60 11.65 11.01
CA ILE A 303 -6.99 11.70 11.51
C ILE A 303 -7.66 10.31 11.60
N THR A 304 -6.89 9.25 11.33
CA THR A 304 -7.37 7.85 11.27
C THR A 304 -6.60 6.96 12.23
N ASP A 305 -5.94 5.91 11.76
CA ASP A 305 -5.09 5.08 12.63
C ASP A 305 -3.82 5.84 13.00
N ALA A 306 -3.29 5.55 14.19
CA ALA A 306 -2.10 6.21 14.70
C ALA A 306 -0.85 5.80 13.92
N CYS A 307 -0.02 6.77 13.57
CA CYS A 307 1.20 6.57 12.78
C CYS A 307 2.45 6.76 13.64
N VAL A 308 3.58 6.18 13.24
CA VAL A 308 4.90 6.58 13.77
C VAL A 308 5.32 7.94 13.19
N SER A 309 6.20 8.66 13.88
CA SER A 309 6.80 9.91 13.39
C SER A 309 7.78 9.67 12.25
N TRP A 310 8.17 10.73 11.54
CA TRP A 310 9.23 10.64 10.52
C TRP A 310 10.56 10.15 11.11
N ALA A 311 10.97 10.64 12.28
CA ALA A 311 12.23 10.23 12.91
C ALA A 311 12.27 8.70 13.17
N THR A 312 11.18 8.15 13.71
CA THR A 312 11.04 6.69 13.88
C THR A 312 11.01 5.95 12.54
N THR A 313 10.39 6.56 11.53
CA THR A 313 10.33 5.99 10.17
C THR A 313 11.71 5.88 9.55
N GLU A 314 12.52 6.94 9.62
CA GLU A 314 13.88 6.92 9.09
C GLU A 314 14.76 5.86 9.78
N ALA A 315 14.61 5.69 11.09
CA ALA A 315 15.30 4.64 11.84
C ALA A 315 14.91 3.23 11.37
N MET A 316 13.60 2.98 11.17
CA MET A 316 13.12 1.70 10.63
C MET A 316 13.62 1.46 9.20
N LEU A 317 13.68 2.50 8.35
CA LEU A 317 14.20 2.38 6.99
C LEU A 317 15.70 2.05 6.96
N GLU A 318 16.51 2.70 7.80
CA GLU A 318 17.95 2.39 7.92
C GLU A 318 18.16 0.94 8.37
N GLU A 319 17.41 0.49 9.38
CA GLU A 319 17.49 -0.88 9.90
C GLU A 319 17.14 -1.92 8.83
N LEU A 320 16.04 -1.72 8.09
CA LEU A 320 15.63 -2.58 6.99
C LEU A 320 16.65 -2.58 5.85
N ALA A 321 17.22 -1.42 5.51
CA ALA A 321 18.27 -1.32 4.50
C ALA A 321 19.54 -2.08 4.94
N SER A 322 19.95 -1.95 6.20
CA SER A 322 21.06 -2.72 6.77
C SER A 322 20.80 -4.22 6.69
N ALA A 323 19.60 -4.67 7.06
CA ALA A 323 19.23 -6.07 6.98
C ALA A 323 19.32 -6.64 5.55
N VAL A 324 18.90 -5.87 4.55
CA VAL A 324 19.06 -6.26 3.13
C VAL A 324 20.53 -6.37 2.74
N ARG A 325 21.39 -5.45 3.18
CA ARG A 325 22.85 -5.49 2.94
C ARG A 325 23.48 -6.74 3.58
N GLU A 326 23.13 -7.03 4.82
CA GLU A 326 23.61 -8.22 5.54
C GLU A 326 23.14 -9.52 4.88
N ARG A 327 21.89 -9.58 4.41
CA ARG A 327 21.39 -10.72 3.62
C ARG A 327 22.25 -10.98 2.39
N ARG A 328 22.69 -9.92 1.71
CA ARG A 328 23.52 -10.01 0.49
C ARG A 328 24.93 -10.50 0.79
N SER A 329 25.53 -10.11 1.93
CA SER A 329 26.88 -10.54 2.32
C SER A 329 26.96 -12.00 2.80
N ARG A 330 25.83 -12.66 3.02
CA ARG A 330 25.77 -14.10 3.33
C ARG A 330 25.83 -15.01 2.10
N LYS A 331 25.86 -14.45 0.89
CA LYS A 331 26.09 -15.19 -0.37
C LYS A 331 27.56 -15.51 -0.51
#